data_AF-A0A835HNG2-F1
#
_entry.id   AF-A0A835HNG2-F1
#
_cell.length_a   1.000
_cell.length_b   1.000
_cell.length_c   1.000
_cell.angle_alpha   90.00
_cell.angle_beta   90.00
_cell.angle_gamma   90.00
#
_symmetry.space_group_name_H-M   'P 1'
#
loop_
_entity.id
_entity.type
_entity.pdbx_description
1 polymer ?
#
loop_
_entity_poly.entity_id
_entity_poly.type
_entity_poly.pdbx_seq_one_letter_code
_entity_poly.pdbx_strand_id
1 'polypeptide(L)' 'MHGYLSLRLSKRKRRTGWTCDGHIYRLVSQSFFNKLNDHDPPSILRLSLRQQVLMICCAESKAINDPKGIWH' A
#
# COMPACT_ATOMS: atom_id res chain seq x y z
N MET A 1 16.46 6.77 5.38
CA MET A 1 15.68 6.13 4.30
C MET A 1 15.88 4.61 4.26
N HIS A 2 15.87 3.94 5.42
CA HIS A 2 15.97 2.48 5.51
C HIS A 2 14.90 2.04 6.49
N GLY A 3 13.88 1.31 6.04
CA GLY A 3 12.98 0.70 7.02
C GLY A 3 11.57 0.35 6.60
N TYR A 4 11.27 -0.12 5.39
CA TYR A 4 9.86 -0.44 5.04
C TYR A 4 9.66 -1.74 4.23
N LEU A 5 10.67 -2.61 4.12
CA LEU A 5 10.67 -3.67 3.09
C LEU A 5 10.20 -5.07 3.56
N SER A 6 9.95 -5.33 4.85
CA SER A 6 9.78 -6.72 5.35
C SER A 6 8.47 -7.39 4.85
N LEU A 7 7.29 -6.77 4.97
CA LEU A 7 6.05 -7.34 4.42
C LEU A 7 6.07 -7.52 2.89
N ARG A 8 6.69 -6.58 2.19
CA ARG A 8 6.83 -6.66 0.73
C ARG A 8 7.69 -7.87 0.33
N LEU A 9 8.72 -8.19 1.12
CA LEU A 9 9.55 -9.37 0.93
C LEU A 9 8.79 -10.67 1.24
N SER A 10 7.90 -10.68 2.23
CA SER A 10 6.99 -11.80 2.49
C SER A 10 6.03 -12.05 1.32
N LYS A 11 5.44 -11.01 0.73
CA LYS A 11 4.61 -11.13 -0.48
C LYS A 11 5.40 -11.61 -1.70
N ARG A 12 6.67 -11.20 -1.85
CA ARG A 12 7.57 -11.72 -2.90
C ARG A 12 7.91 -13.20 -2.67
N LYS A 13 8.13 -13.61 -1.43
CA LYS A 13 8.29 -15.03 -1.06
C LYS A 13 7.08 -15.85 -1.49
N ARG A 14 5.86 -15.37 -1.25
CA ARG A 14 4.62 -16.06 -1.65
C ARG A 14 4.40 -16.14 -3.17
N ARG A 15 5.17 -15.41 -3.99
CA ARG A 15 5.16 -15.59 -5.45
C ARG A 15 6.00 -16.79 -5.90
N THR A 16 6.93 -17.23 -5.07
CA THR A 16 7.76 -18.41 -5.31
C THR A 16 7.23 -19.56 -4.46
N GLY A 17 6.88 -20.69 -5.07
CA GLY A 17 6.40 -21.87 -4.36
C GLY A 17 4.88 -22.03 -4.27
N TRP A 18 4.14 -21.49 -5.24
CA TRP A 18 2.70 -21.76 -5.37
C TRP A 18 2.41 -23.22 -5.75
N THR A 19 3.30 -23.84 -6.54
CA THR A 19 3.08 -25.17 -7.14
C THR A 19 4.09 -26.24 -6.73
N CYS A 20 5.34 -25.87 -6.41
CA CYS A 20 6.39 -26.79 -5.97
C CYS A 20 7.27 -26.11 -4.91
N ASP A 21 8.07 -26.86 -4.16
CA ASP A 21 9.04 -26.28 -3.22
C ASP A 21 10.02 -25.35 -3.96
N GLY A 22 10.02 -24.07 -3.57
CA GLY A 22 10.84 -23.03 -4.19
C GLY A 22 11.88 -22.49 -3.22
N HIS A 23 13.13 -22.39 -3.68
CA HIS A 23 14.18 -21.72 -2.91
C HIS A 23 14.14 -20.20 -3.14
N ILE A 24 14.38 -19.44 -2.06
CA ILE A 24 14.41 -17.98 -2.10
C ILE A 24 15.76 -17.51 -1.61
N TYR A 25 16.53 -16.95 -2.53
CA TYR A 25 17.82 -16.35 -2.22
C TYR A 25 17.63 -14.85 -1.99
N ARG A 26 18.02 -14.37 -0.81
CA ARG A 26 18.00 -12.94 -0.46
C ARG A 26 19.42 -12.39 -0.60
N LEU A 27 19.58 -11.34 -1.41
CA LEU A 27 20.89 -10.69 -1.67
C LEU A 27 21.32 -9.74 -0.54
N VAL A 28 20.91 -10.02 0.70
CA VAL A 28 21.07 -9.13 1.85
C VAL A 28 21.31 -9.96 3.10
N SER A 29 22.19 -9.47 3.98
CA SER A 29 22.50 -10.18 5.22
C SER A 29 21.27 -10.32 6.13
N GLN A 30 21.22 -11.40 6.90
CA GLN A 30 20.12 -11.64 7.83
C GLN A 30 20.02 -10.55 8.91
N SER A 31 21.16 -10.01 9.36
CA SER A 31 21.22 -8.92 10.34
C SER A 31 20.65 -7.61 9.79
N PHE A 32 20.79 -7.34 8.49
CA PHE A 32 20.14 -6.20 7.85
C PHE A 32 18.65 -6.45 7.64
N PHE A 33 18.27 -7.68 7.25
CA PHE A 33 16.87 -8.04 7.06
C PHE A 33 16.03 -7.83 8.33
N ASN A 34 16.56 -8.22 9.50
CA ASN A 34 15.87 -8.09 10.79
C ASN A 34 15.68 -6.63 11.23
N LYS A 35 16.35 -5.66 10.60
CA LYS A 35 16.20 -4.22 10.88
C LYS A 35 15.13 -3.56 10.00
N LEU A 36 14.54 -4.29 9.05
CA LEU A 36 13.48 -3.78 8.19
C LEU A 36 12.16 -3.76 8.97
N ASN A 37 11.46 -2.62 8.96
CA ASN A 37 10.12 -2.57 9.53
C ASN A 37 9.20 -3.54 8.79
N ASP A 38 8.34 -4.21 9.56
CA ASP A 38 7.36 -5.13 9.03
C ASP A 38 6.36 -4.41 8.13
N HIS A 39 5.89 -3.23 8.53
CA HIS A 39 4.86 -2.51 7.79
C HIS A 39 5.42 -1.37 6.93
N ASP A 40 4.99 -1.35 5.67
CA ASP A 40 5.10 -0.16 4.80
C ASP A 40 4.18 0.95 5.40
N PRO A 41 4.65 2.20 5.50
CA PRO A 41 3.85 3.32 5.99
C PRO A 41 2.75 3.61 4.99
N PRO A 42 1.61 4.16 5.45
CA PRO A 42 0.50 4.46 4.56
C PRO A 42 0.97 5.43 3.46
N SER A 43 0.58 5.13 2.22
CA SER A 43 1.04 5.86 1.03
C SER A 43 0.67 7.35 1.07
N ILE A 44 -0.42 7.70 1.77
CA ILE A 44 -0.87 9.07 1.97
C ILE A 44 0.22 9.97 2.58
N LEU A 45 1.08 9.43 3.44
CA LEU A 45 2.15 10.20 4.09
C LEU A 45 3.34 10.49 3.15
N ARG A 46 3.38 9.85 1.98
CA ARG A 46 4.50 9.94 1.02
C ARG A 46 4.09 10.56 -0.32
N LEU A 47 2.79 10.82 -0.52
CA LEU A 47 2.23 11.28 -1.79
C LEU A 47 1.77 12.73 -1.68
N SER A 48 1.77 13.44 -2.81
CA SER A 48 1.04 14.70 -2.90
C SER A 48 -0.46 14.43 -2.83
N LEU A 49 -1.16 15.11 -1.92
CA LEU A 49 -2.59 14.89 -1.67
C LEU A 49 -3.51 15.65 -2.63
N ARG A 50 -2.98 16.49 -3.53
CA ARG A 50 -3.78 17.40 -4.37
C ARG A 50 -4.92 16.70 -5.11
N GLN A 51 -4.64 15.55 -5.74
CA GLN A 51 -5.66 14.78 -6.46
C GLN A 51 -6.69 14.14 -5.51
N GLN A 52 -6.24 13.66 -4.35
CA GLN A 52 -7.11 13.00 -3.36
C GLN A 52 -8.06 14.02 -2.73
N VAL A 53 -7.56 15.21 -2.40
CA VAL A 53 -8.35 16.34 -1.91
C VAL A 53 -9.36 16.78 -2.96
N LEU A 54 -8.94 16.94 -4.23
CA LEU A 54 -9.86 17.28 -5.33
C LEU A 54 -10.98 16.24 -5.46
N MET A 55 -10.66 14.94 -5.41
CA MET A 55 -11.68 13.89 -5.50
C MET A 55 -12.69 13.95 -4.34
N ILE A 56 -12.23 14.25 -3.12
CA ILE A 56 -13.11 14.40 -1.95
C ILE A 56 -14.06 15.59 -2.16
N CYS A 57 -13.52 16.76 -2.52
CA CYS A 57 -14.34 17.95 -2.76
C CYS A 57 -15.37 17.72 -3.89
N CYS A 58 -14.99 17.02 -4.96
CA CYS A 58 -15.90 16.68 -6.05
C CYS A 58 -16.94 15.62 -5.65
N ALA A 59 -16.63 14.69 -4.74
CA ALA A 59 -17.57 13.70 -4.25
C ALA A 59 -18.67 14.36 -3.40
N GLU A 60 -18.33 15.30 -2.53
CA GLU A 60 -19.29 16.08 -1.74
C GLU A 60 -20.21 16.92 -2.63
N SER A 61 -19.64 17.59 -3.65
CA SER A 61 -20.44 18.36 -4.62
C SER A 61 -21.39 17.47 -5.44
N LYS A 62 -20.98 16.25 -5.81
CA LYS A 62 -21.85 15.30 -6.51
C LYS A 62 -23.02 14.82 -5.65
N ALA A 63 -22.81 14.61 -4.35
CA ALA A 63 -23.89 14.24 -3.44
C ALA A 63 -24.95 15.37 -3.30
N ILE A 64 -24.51 16.64 -3.30
CA ILE A 64 -25.40 17.81 -3.22
C ILE A 64 -26.16 18.02 -4.54
N ASN A 65 -25.54 17.71 -5.68
CA ASN A 65 -26.11 17.94 -7.01
C ASN A 65 -26.80 16.70 -7.61
N ASP A 66 -26.95 15.60 -6.86
CA ASP A 66 -27.70 14.43 -7.34
C ASP A 66 -29.21 14.66 -7.10
N PRO A 67 -30.02 14.82 -8.17
CA PRO A 67 -31.46 15.01 -8.03
C PRO A 67 -32.18 13.79 -7.41
N LYS A 68 -31.49 12.66 -7.22
CA LYS A 68 -32.01 11.49 -6.49
C LYS A 68 -31.77 11.56 -4.96
N GLY A 69 -30.97 12.50 -4.47
CA GLY A 69 -30.66 12.69 -3.05
C GLY A 69 -31.69 13.50 -2.26
N ILE A 70 -32.72 14.02 -2.93
CA ILE A 70 -33.81 14.84 -2.36
C ILE A 70 -35.15 14.08 -2.34
N TRP A 71 -35.16 12.78 -2.06
CA TRP A 71 -36.39 12.05 -1.74
C TRP A 71 -36.11 10.94 -0.73
N HIS A 72 -36.07 11.30 0.56
CA HIS A 72 -36.47 10.41 1.64
C HIS A 72 -36.95 11.20 2.86
#